data_AF-A0A7R8X2N0-F1
#
_entry.id   AF-A0A7R8X2N0-F1
#
_cell.length_a   1.000
_cell.length_b   1.000
_cell.length_c   1.000
_cell.angle_alpha   90.00
_cell.angle_beta   90.00
_cell.angle_gamma   90.00
#
_symmetry.space_group_name_H-M   'P 1'
#
loop_
_entity.id
_entity.type
_entity.pdbx_description
1 polymer ?
#
loop_
_entity_poly.entity_id
_entity_poly.type
_entity_poly.pdbx_seq_one_letter_code
_entity_poly.pdbx_strand_id
1 'polypeptide(L)'
;MSTSHHHRDHNSNRRTLHLAGKCALTTTIASVLCSFIAFVTNYWVVADRRFYGARFDKHGLWSHCFRSLPDPLDLRVETFFVGCRWIYDPFTTGYDEIRHILVPPFLAAVQTFFTLHLFFLLV
;
A
#
# COMPACT_ATOMS: atom_id res chain seq x y z
N MET A 1 59.24 1.80 3.49
CA MET A 1 58.29 1.29 2.48
C MET A 1 56.96 0.81 3.07
N SER A 2 56.97 0.02 4.17
CA SER A 2 55.78 -0.66 4.72
C SER A 2 54.65 0.26 5.25
N THR A 3 54.98 1.42 5.84
CA THR A 3 53.99 2.34 6.44
C THR A 3 53.06 3.02 5.41
N SER A 4 53.50 3.18 4.16
CA SER A 4 52.71 3.84 3.12
C SER A 4 51.56 2.97 2.60
N HIS A 5 51.72 1.64 2.63
CA HIS A 5 50.72 0.69 2.15
C HIS A 5 49.56 0.60 3.15
N HIS A 6 49.90 0.44 4.43
CA HIS A 6 48.92 0.39 5.53
C HIS A 6 48.05 1.65 5.62
N HIS A 7 48.60 2.83 5.28
CA HIS A 7 47.86 4.08 5.28
C HIS A 7 46.92 4.24 4.08
N ARG A 8 47.25 3.64 2.91
CA ARG A 8 46.34 3.61 1.75
C ARG A 8 45.19 2.63 1.97
N ASP A 9 45.47 1.45 2.52
CA ASP A 9 44.46 0.40 2.74
C ASP A 9 43.40 0.88 3.74
N HIS A 10 43.80 1.60 4.80
CA HIS A 10 42.87 2.19 5.77
C HIS A 10 42.02 3.33 5.17
N ASN A 11 42.55 4.09 4.20
CA ASN A 11 41.81 5.17 3.54
C ASN A 11 40.84 4.63 2.49
N SER A 12 41.21 3.56 1.79
CA SER A 12 40.33 2.83 0.88
C SER A 12 39.12 2.25 1.62
N ASN A 13 39.36 1.55 2.73
CA ASN A 13 38.31 0.94 3.54
C ASN A 13 37.33 1.97 4.15
N ARG A 14 37.79 3.16 4.54
CA ARG A 14 36.90 4.23 5.01
C ARG A 14 35.97 4.77 3.91
N ARG A 15 36.46 4.86 2.67
CA ARG A 15 35.65 5.34 1.54
C ARG A 15 34.57 4.33 1.13
N THR A 16 34.88 3.03 1.16
CA THR A 16 33.91 1.97 0.88
C THR A 16 32.80 1.93 1.94
N LEU A 17 33.16 2.05 3.23
CA LEU A 17 32.19 2.14 4.32
C LEU A 17 31.27 3.38 4.20
N HIS A 18 31.86 4.54 3.89
CA HIS A 18 31.09 5.77 3.72
C HIS A 18 30.16 5.72 2.49
N LEU A 19 30.61 5.11 1.39
CA LEU A 19 29.79 4.90 0.20
C LEU A 19 28.63 3.93 0.51
N ALA A 20 28.91 2.83 1.20
CA ALA A 20 27.89 1.87 1.63
C ALA A 20 26.83 2.53 2.53
N GLY A 21 27.25 3.40 3.47
CA GLY A 21 26.32 4.16 4.30
C GLY A 21 25.41 5.09 3.51
N LYS A 22 25.93 5.80 2.49
CA LYS A 22 25.13 6.67 1.62
C LYS A 22 24.16 5.87 0.74
N CYS A 23 24.60 4.75 0.19
CA CYS A 23 23.75 3.85 -0.60
C CYS A 23 22.64 3.23 0.25
N ALA A 24 22.95 2.81 1.49
CA ALA A 24 21.96 2.30 2.42
C ALA A 24 20.91 3.37 2.76
N LEU A 25 21.35 4.57 3.15
CA LEU A 25 20.44 5.66 3.50
C LEU A 25 19.49 6.03 2.35
N THR A 26 20.01 6.17 1.14
CA THR A 26 19.20 6.50 -0.04
C THR A 26 18.21 5.40 -0.38
N THR A 27 18.62 4.13 -0.31
CA THR A 27 17.73 2.99 -0.54
C THR A 27 16.63 2.90 0.51
N THR A 28 16.96 3.14 1.79
CA THR A 28 15.95 3.17 2.87
C THR A 28 14.92 4.27 2.66
N ILE A 29 15.36 5.49 2.32
CA ILE A 29 14.43 6.61 2.04
C ILE A 29 13.52 6.27 0.86
N ALA A 30 14.07 5.74 -0.23
CA ALA A 30 13.29 5.34 -1.40
C ALA A 30 12.27 4.24 -1.07
N SER A 31 12.68 3.26 -0.25
CA SER A 31 11.79 2.19 0.24
C SER A 31 10.63 2.76 1.05
N VAL A 32 10.89 3.66 2.00
CA VAL A 32 9.84 4.30 2.82
C VAL A 32 8.84 5.05 1.94
N LEU A 33 9.32 5.86 1.00
CA LEU A 33 8.46 6.64 0.11
C LEU A 33 7.60 5.72 -0.77
N CYS A 34 8.20 4.70 -1.37
CA CYS A 34 7.49 3.74 -2.22
C CYS A 34 6.42 2.98 -1.41
N SER A 35 6.79 2.47 -0.23
CA SER A 35 5.88 1.77 0.67
C SER A 35 4.73 2.66 1.14
N PHE A 36 5.01 3.92 1.48
CA PHE A 36 3.98 4.87 1.90
C PHE A 36 3.00 5.19 0.77
N ILE A 37 3.50 5.43 -0.44
CA ILE A 37 2.64 5.67 -1.61
C ILE A 37 1.79 4.44 -1.90
N ALA A 38 2.38 3.24 -1.89
CA ALA A 38 1.65 2.00 -2.05
C ALA A 38 0.59 1.78 -0.95
N PHE A 39 0.86 2.21 0.28
CA PHE A 39 -0.07 2.10 1.39
C PHE A 39 -1.31 2.99 1.22
N VAL A 40 -1.14 4.23 0.76
CA VAL A 40 -2.26 5.20 0.61
C VAL A 40 -2.93 5.16 -0.77
N THR A 41 -2.34 4.47 -1.75
CA THR A 41 -2.86 4.48 -3.13
C THR A 41 -4.21 3.75 -3.25
N ASN A 42 -5.06 4.28 -4.14
CA ASN A 42 -6.36 3.73 -4.47
C ASN A 42 -6.39 2.93 -5.79
N TYR A 43 -5.21 2.57 -6.30
CA TYR A 43 -5.02 2.00 -7.63
C TYR A 43 -4.43 0.58 -7.59
N TRP A 44 -4.72 -0.20 -6.55
CA TRP A 44 -4.24 -1.58 -6.44
C TRP A 44 -4.89 -2.50 -7.46
N VAL A 45 -6.21 -2.38 -7.61
CA VAL A 45 -6.97 -3.14 -8.60
C VAL A 45 -7.92 -2.18 -9.31
N VAL A 46 -7.83 -2.12 -10.62
CA VAL A 46 -8.71 -1.27 -11.44
C VAL A 46 -9.56 -2.18 -12.31
N ALA A 47 -10.86 -1.90 -12.37
CA ALA A 47 -11.75 -2.63 -13.26
C ALA A 47 -11.47 -2.25 -14.72
N ASP A 48 -11.49 -3.26 -15.59
CA ASP A 48 -11.29 -3.05 -17.02
C ASP A 48 -12.44 -2.20 -17.59
N ARG A 49 -12.09 -1.07 -18.21
CA ARG A 49 -13.09 -0.12 -18.76
C ARG A 49 -13.88 -0.70 -19.93
N ARG A 50 -13.42 -1.81 -20.52
CA ARG A 50 -14.07 -2.48 -21.64
C ARG A 50 -15.39 -3.15 -21.22
N PHE A 51 -15.51 -3.55 -19.95
CA PHE A 51 -16.73 -4.15 -19.42
C PHE A 51 -17.59 -3.08 -18.75
N TYR A 52 -18.48 -2.45 -19.52
CA TYR A 52 -19.38 -1.40 -19.03
C TYR A 52 -20.39 -1.86 -17.96
N GLY A 53 -20.54 -3.18 -17.76
CA GLY A 53 -21.35 -3.77 -16.68
C GLY A 53 -20.60 -3.94 -15.35
N ALA A 54 -19.33 -3.54 -15.26
CA ALA A 54 -18.57 -3.64 -14.03
C ALA A 54 -19.12 -2.68 -12.96
N ARG A 55 -19.59 -3.24 -11.85
CA ARG A 55 -20.14 -2.48 -10.71
C ARG A 55 -19.05 -1.81 -9.86
N PHE A 56 -17.82 -2.26 -10.04
CA PHE A 56 -16.62 -1.85 -9.35
C PHE A 56 -15.74 -0.98 -10.26
N ASP A 57 -15.14 0.11 -9.75
CA ASP A 57 -14.23 0.96 -10.53
C ASP A 57 -12.77 0.76 -10.10
N LYS A 58 -12.47 0.98 -8.81
CA LYS A 58 -11.10 0.94 -8.29
C LYS A 58 -11.05 0.46 -6.84
N HIS A 59 -10.07 -0.38 -6.55
CA HIS A 59 -9.79 -0.90 -5.23
C HIS A 59 -8.48 -0.31 -4.73
N GLY A 60 -8.58 0.52 -3.70
CA GLY A 60 -7.46 0.86 -2.85
C GLY A 60 -7.34 -0.09 -1.68
N LEU A 61 -6.24 0.07 -0.95
CA LEU A 61 -6.02 -0.69 0.28
C LEU A 61 -6.99 -0.26 1.39
N TRP A 62 -7.31 1.04 1.44
CA TRP A 62 -8.16 1.65 2.47
C TRP A 62 -9.47 2.23 1.95
N SER A 63 -9.55 2.56 0.67
CA SER A 63 -10.77 3.10 0.06
C SER A 63 -11.14 2.31 -1.18
N HIS A 64 -12.45 2.15 -1.39
CA HIS A 64 -12.99 1.41 -2.51
C HIS A 64 -13.94 2.31 -3.29
N CYS A 65 -13.80 2.34 -4.61
CA CYS A 65 -14.60 3.16 -5.49
C CYS A 65 -15.53 2.27 -6.33
N PHE A 66 -16.83 2.49 -6.16
CA PHE A 66 -17.90 1.77 -6.86
C PHE A 66 -18.57 2.69 -7.88
N ARG A 67 -19.04 2.11 -8.98
CA ARG A 67 -19.91 2.83 -9.93
C ARG A 67 -21.37 2.72 -9.54
N SER A 68 -21.85 1.48 -9.40
CA SER A 68 -23.23 1.17 -9.00
C SER A 68 -23.29 -0.28 -8.50
N LEU A 69 -22.77 -0.52 -7.29
CA LEU A 69 -22.88 -1.83 -6.66
C LEU A 69 -24.19 -1.88 -5.85
N PRO A 70 -25.17 -2.72 -6.21
CA PRO A 70 -26.32 -2.93 -5.35
C PRO A 70 -25.91 -3.74 -4.13
N ASP A 71 -26.58 -3.49 -3.02
CA ASP A 71 -26.42 -4.26 -1.80
C ASP A 71 -26.83 -5.73 -2.04
N PRO A 72 -25.93 -6.72 -1.83
CA PRO A 72 -26.27 -8.13 -1.94
C PRO A 72 -27.24 -8.61 -0.85
N LEU A 73 -27.39 -7.87 0.24
CA LEU A 73 -28.28 -8.23 1.36
C LEU A 73 -29.71 -7.67 1.17
N ASP A 74 -29.89 -6.66 0.32
CA ASP A 74 -31.20 -6.10 0.02
C ASP A 74 -31.88 -6.86 -1.13
N LEU A 75 -32.85 -7.70 -0.76
CA LEU A 75 -33.68 -8.48 -1.69
C LEU A 75 -34.49 -7.61 -2.67
N ARG A 76 -34.68 -6.32 -2.37
CA ARG A 76 -35.43 -5.38 -3.22
C ARG A 76 -34.54 -4.43 -4.02
N VAL A 77 -33.22 -4.48 -3.82
CA VAL A 77 -32.22 -3.69 -4.58
C VAL A 77 -32.56 -2.19 -4.56
N GLU A 78 -32.93 -1.64 -3.41
CA GLU A 78 -33.26 -0.23 -3.27
C GLU A 78 -32.02 0.62 -2.95
N THR A 79 -30.94 0.01 -2.46
CA THR A 79 -29.69 0.69 -2.10
C THR A 79 -28.56 0.40 -3.10
N PHE A 80 -27.92 1.47 -3.58
CA PHE A 80 -26.76 1.41 -4.47
C PHE A 80 -25.57 2.15 -3.88
N PHE A 81 -24.42 1.47 -3.82
CA PHE A 81 -23.16 2.09 -3.46
C PHE A 81 -22.54 2.73 -4.71
N VAL A 82 -22.38 4.05 -4.64
CA VAL A 82 -21.76 4.89 -5.67
C VAL A 82 -20.63 5.70 -5.05
N GLY A 83 -19.56 5.93 -5.83
CA GLY A 83 -18.44 6.76 -5.42
C GLY A 83 -17.38 6.02 -4.61
N CYS A 84 -16.42 6.78 -4.08
CA CYS A 84 -15.32 6.28 -3.26
C CYS A 84 -15.69 6.36 -1.78
N ARG A 85 -15.54 5.24 -1.07
CA ARG A 85 -15.81 5.14 0.37
C ARG A 85 -14.63 4.52 1.09
N TRP A 86 -14.47 4.89 2.35
CA TRP A 86 -13.45 4.32 3.22
C TRP A 86 -13.91 2.95 3.75
N ILE A 87 -12.96 2.05 4.01
CA ILE A 87 -13.21 0.67 4.43
C ILE A 87 -13.96 0.53 5.77
N TYR A 88 -13.87 1.51 6.68
CA TYR A 88 -14.66 1.56 7.92
C TYR A 88 -15.65 2.74 7.93
N ASP A 89 -16.30 3.05 6.82
CA ASP A 89 -17.36 4.06 6.80
C ASP A 89 -18.53 3.67 7.72
N PRO A 90 -18.84 4.46 8.78
CA PRO A 90 -19.93 4.14 9.71
C PRO A 90 -21.29 4.70 9.28
N PHE A 91 -21.33 5.50 8.21
CA PHE A 91 -22.53 6.24 7.79
C PHE A 91 -23.40 5.44 6.81
N THR A 92 -22.90 4.29 6.36
CA THR A 92 -23.51 3.49 5.31
C THR A 92 -24.00 2.18 5.90
N THR A 93 -25.31 2.08 6.08
CA THR A 93 -25.97 0.87 6.56
C THR A 93 -25.69 -0.30 5.62
N GLY A 94 -25.28 -1.46 6.17
CA GLY A 94 -25.00 -2.68 5.41
C GLY A 94 -23.59 -2.77 4.82
N TYR A 95 -22.77 -1.73 4.92
CA TYR A 95 -21.40 -1.74 4.37
C TYR A 95 -20.44 -2.63 5.17
N ASP A 96 -20.68 -2.75 6.48
CA ASP A 96 -19.97 -3.64 7.40
C ASP A 96 -20.17 -5.11 7.04
N GLU A 97 -21.40 -5.49 6.67
CA GLU A 97 -21.75 -6.85 6.27
C GLU A 97 -21.00 -7.29 5.00
N ILE A 98 -20.86 -6.43 4.00
CA ILE A 98 -20.24 -6.80 2.70
C ILE A 98 -18.70 -6.74 2.77
N ARG A 99 -18.15 -6.15 3.83
CA ARG A 99 -16.70 -5.93 4.00
C ARG A 99 -15.87 -7.19 3.82
N HIS A 100 -16.33 -8.35 4.28
CA HIS A 100 -15.60 -9.61 4.18
C HIS A 100 -15.38 -10.06 2.72
N ILE A 101 -16.26 -9.63 1.80
CA ILE A 101 -16.16 -9.89 0.36
C ILE A 101 -15.26 -8.84 -0.30
N LEU A 102 -15.37 -7.58 0.13
CA LEU A 102 -14.58 -6.48 -0.41
C LEU A 102 -13.10 -6.61 -0.04
N VAL A 103 -12.80 -7.08 1.17
CA VAL A 103 -11.44 -7.11 1.73
C VAL A 103 -10.98 -8.57 1.87
N PRO A 104 -10.53 -9.19 0.77
CA PRO A 104 -10.01 -10.55 0.82
C PRO A 104 -8.80 -10.63 1.78
N PRO A 105 -8.54 -11.81 2.37
CA PRO A 105 -7.45 -12.01 3.32
C PRO A 105 -6.07 -11.56 2.80
N PHE A 106 -5.87 -11.64 1.48
CA PHE A 106 -4.68 -11.14 0.81
C PHE A 106 -4.47 -9.63 1.06
N LEU A 107 -5.49 -8.79 0.86
CA LEU A 107 -5.37 -7.35 1.06
C LEU A 107 -5.21 -6.99 2.54
N ALA A 108 -5.86 -7.75 3.43
CA ALA A 108 -5.65 -7.60 4.88
C ALA A 108 -4.19 -7.94 5.29
N ALA A 109 -3.59 -8.99 4.72
CA ALA A 109 -2.18 -9.32 4.97
C ALA A 109 -1.24 -8.22 4.44
N VAL A 110 -1.54 -7.66 3.26
CA VAL A 110 -0.77 -6.54 2.71
C VAL A 110 -0.84 -5.32 3.62
N GLN A 111 -2.03 -4.99 4.16
CA GLN A 111 -2.20 -3.91 5.14
C GLN A 111 -1.30 -4.09 6.37
N THR A 112 -1.27 -5.30 6.95
CA THR A 112 -0.46 -5.55 8.16
C THR A 112 1.03 -5.48 7.86
N PHE A 113 1.50 -6.06 6.75
CA PHE A 113 2.91 -6.00 6.39
C PHE A 113 3.42 -4.58 6.12
N PHE A 114 2.67 -3.75 5.39
CA PHE A 114 3.06 -2.35 5.18
C PHE A 114 3.04 -1.54 6.48
N THR A 115 2.05 -1.78 7.35
CA THR A 115 1.97 -1.11 8.65
C THR A 115 3.16 -1.48 9.53
N LEU A 116 3.50 -2.77 9.61
CA LEU A 116 4.66 -3.24 10.36
C LEU A 116 5.96 -2.68 9.80
N HIS A 117 6.14 -2.69 8.47
CA HIS A 117 7.31 -2.13 7.82
C HIS A 117 7.52 -0.64 8.16
N LEU A 118 6.47 0.17 8.05
CA LEU A 118 6.54 1.59 8.39
C LEU A 118 6.78 1.81 9.88
N PHE A 119 6.18 0.99 10.74
CA PHE A 119 6.38 1.05 12.19
C PHE A 119 7.84 0.74 12.58
N PHE A 120 8.42 -0.34 12.06
CA PHE A 120 9.80 -0.72 12.31
C PHE A 120 10.84 0.27 11.75
N LEU A 121 10.47 1.09 10.76
CA LEU A 121 11.35 2.12 10.22
C LEU A 121 11.21 3.47 10.94
N LEU A 122 10.12 3.69 11.67
CA LEU A 122 9.90 4.90 12.46
C LEU A 122 10.54 4.81 13.86
N VAL A 123 10.52 3.61 14.45
CA VAL A 123 11.13 3.29 15.77
C VAL A 123 12.61 2.99 15.62
#